data_AF-A0A7R9JKE5-F1
#
_entry.id   AF-A0A7R9JKE5-F1
#
_cell.length_a   1.000
_cell.length_b   1.000
_cell.length_c   1.000
_cell.angle_alpha   90.00
_cell.angle_beta   90.00
_cell.angle_gamma   90.00
#
_symmetry.space_group_name_H-M   'P 1'
#
loop_
_entity.id
_entity.type
_entity.pdbx_description
1 polymer ?
#
loop_
_entity_poly.entity_id
_entity_poly.type
_entity_poly.pdbx_seq_one_letter_code
_entity_poly.pdbx_strand_id
1 'polypeptide(L)'
;MPFLIMWFFSIALSKSLDTARSKKYITTTTARKIATAIATLVPCICLVAVSFIGCDRAGAVALMTVGTMAIGGMFSGFLSNHIDIAPNFAGENSCLVTSRTLIGITNTLATIPGFVVPLFVGYMTHNNQTIAQWRIIFLTMAALYVLGFAVYTLFGSGEEQSWNETSEAPAEETDAETTQNTPM
;
A
#
# COMPACT_ATOMS: atom_id res chain seq x y z
N MET A 1 -1.17 9.64 -20.47
CA MET A 1 -1.87 10.59 -19.57
C MET A 1 -2.06 10.09 -18.15
N PRO A 2 -2.58 8.87 -17.86
CA PRO A 2 -2.90 8.47 -16.48
C PRO A 2 -1.68 8.45 -15.53
N PHE A 3 -0.52 7.99 -16.00
CA PHE A 3 0.69 7.91 -15.17
C PHE A 3 1.23 9.26 -14.68
N LEU A 4 1.10 10.32 -15.49
CA LEU A 4 1.53 11.66 -15.08
C LEU A 4 0.61 12.21 -13.99
N ILE A 5 -0.70 12.04 -14.15
CA ILE A 5 -1.67 12.55 -13.17
C ILE A 5 -1.60 11.74 -11.87
N MET A 6 -1.35 10.43 -11.97
CA MET A 6 -1.06 9.56 -10.82
C MET A 6 0.15 10.06 -10.00
N TRP A 7 1.21 10.51 -10.66
CA TRP A 7 2.40 11.03 -9.98
C TRP A 7 2.09 12.31 -9.19
N PHE A 8 1.41 13.28 -9.79
CA PHE A 8 0.99 14.51 -9.10
C PHE A 8 0.03 14.22 -7.95
N PHE A 9 -0.94 13.33 -8.16
CA PHE A 9 -1.89 12.93 -7.13
C PHE A 9 -1.20 12.26 -5.94
N SER A 10 -0.25 11.36 -6.21
CA SER A 10 0.51 10.67 -5.16
C SER A 10 1.31 11.66 -4.29
N ILE A 11 1.97 12.65 -4.91
CA ILE A 11 2.70 13.70 -4.18
C ILE A 11 1.75 14.56 -3.34
N ALA A 12 0.62 14.97 -3.92
CA ALA A 12 -0.36 15.80 -3.22
C ALA A 12 -0.99 15.07 -2.03
N LEU A 13 -1.36 13.80 -2.21
CA LEU A 13 -1.92 12.95 -1.16
C LEU A 13 -0.91 12.75 -0.02
N SER A 14 0.35 12.43 -0.36
CA SER A 14 1.43 12.25 0.61
C SER A 14 1.65 13.51 1.44
N LYS A 15 1.81 14.67 0.79
CA LYS A 15 1.98 15.96 1.49
C LYS A 15 0.78 16.30 2.39
N SER A 16 -0.44 16.01 1.94
CA SER A 16 -1.65 16.27 2.71
C SER A 16 -1.71 15.41 3.96
N LEU A 17 -1.40 14.11 3.84
CA LEU A 17 -1.36 13.16 4.95
C LEU A 17 -0.24 13.51 5.94
N ASP A 18 0.94 13.87 5.46
CA ASP A 18 2.07 14.27 6.31
C ASP A 18 1.79 15.59 7.05
N THR A 19 1.10 16.54 6.41
CA THR A 19 0.67 17.79 7.07
C THR A 19 -0.40 17.52 8.13
N ALA A 20 -1.32 16.58 7.88
CA ALA A 20 -2.34 16.21 8.86
C ALA A 20 -1.74 15.46 10.06
N ARG A 21 -0.70 14.66 9.83
CA ARG A 21 0.11 14.02 10.89
C ARG A 21 0.90 15.04 11.70
N SER A 22 1.56 16.00 11.05
CA SER A 22 2.40 17.00 11.75
C SER A 22 1.58 17.91 12.67
N LYS A 23 0.31 18.15 12.34
CA LYS A 23 -0.65 18.87 13.18
C LYS A 23 -1.33 18.01 14.25
N LYS A 24 -0.92 16.74 14.42
CA LYS A 24 -1.48 15.75 15.37
C LYS A 24 -2.99 15.49 15.23
N TYR A 25 -3.60 15.78 14.07
CA TYR A 25 -5.01 15.48 13.84
C TYR A 25 -5.27 13.98 13.62
N ILE A 26 -4.28 13.26 13.09
CA ILE A 26 -4.44 11.86 12.69
C ILE A 26 -3.18 11.06 13.01
N THR A 27 -3.35 9.81 13.46
CA THR A 27 -2.24 8.86 13.69
C THR A 27 -1.68 8.33 12.36
N THR A 28 -0.46 7.81 12.42
CA THR A 28 0.22 7.15 11.28
C THR A 28 -0.67 6.06 10.68
N THR A 29 -1.20 5.17 11.53
CA THR A 29 -2.12 4.09 11.16
C THR A 29 -3.34 4.59 10.40
N THR A 30 -3.98 5.64 10.89
CA THR A 30 -5.18 6.18 10.28
C THR A 30 -4.87 6.84 8.94
N ALA A 31 -3.75 7.57 8.83
CA ALA A 31 -3.29 8.15 7.57
C ALA A 31 -3.01 7.08 6.51
N ARG A 32 -2.33 5.97 6.89
CA ARG A 32 -2.08 4.84 5.99
C ARG A 32 -3.37 4.12 5.60
N LYS A 33 -4.31 3.93 6.54
CA LYS A 33 -5.63 3.34 6.27
C LYS A 33 -6.45 4.19 5.29
N ILE A 34 -6.47 5.51 5.46
CA ILE A 34 -7.16 6.44 4.54
C ILE A 34 -6.53 6.38 3.15
N ALA A 35 -5.19 6.42 3.05
CA ALA A 35 -4.50 6.33 1.77
C ALA A 35 -4.81 5.02 1.04
N THR A 36 -4.76 3.88 1.75
CA THR A 36 -5.14 2.58 1.19
C THR A 36 -6.62 2.55 0.83
N ALA A 37 -7.52 3.11 1.65
CA ALA A 37 -8.94 3.19 1.33
C ALA A 37 -9.21 3.97 0.04
N ILE A 38 -8.59 5.13 -0.14
CA ILE A 38 -8.71 5.91 -1.37
C ILE A 38 -8.17 5.12 -2.57
N ALA A 39 -7.02 4.47 -2.41
CA ALA A 39 -6.39 3.69 -3.48
C ALA A 39 -7.15 2.41 -3.85
N THR A 40 -8.12 1.97 -3.04
CA THR A 40 -8.85 0.71 -3.25
C THR A 40 -10.33 0.97 -3.57
N LEU A 41 -10.98 1.88 -2.85
CA LEU A 41 -12.40 2.22 -3.02
C LEU A 41 -12.65 3.06 -4.26
N VAL A 42 -11.80 4.05 -4.56
CA VAL A 42 -12.01 4.90 -5.76
C VAL A 42 -11.90 4.07 -7.04
N PRO A 43 -10.87 3.22 -7.25
CA PRO A 43 -10.83 2.33 -8.41
C PRO A 43 -12.00 1.35 -8.46
N CYS A 44 -12.45 0.84 -7.31
CA CYS A 44 -13.62 -0.04 -7.23
C CYS A 44 -14.88 0.66 -7.75
N ILE A 45 -15.17 1.88 -7.28
CA ILE A 45 -16.33 2.67 -7.73
C ILE A 45 -16.20 2.98 -9.23
N CYS A 46 -15.01 3.34 -9.70
CA CYS A 46 -14.76 3.59 -11.12
C CYS A 46 -14.99 2.34 -11.97
N LEU A 47 -14.58 1.15 -11.52
CA LEU A 47 -14.81 -0.13 -12.22
C LEU A 47 -16.29 -0.48 -12.30
N VAL A 48 -17.02 -0.30 -11.20
CA VAL A 48 -18.48 -0.50 -11.21
C VAL A 48 -19.13 0.48 -12.19
N ALA A 49 -18.79 1.77 -12.11
CA ALA A 49 -19.33 2.79 -13.01
C ALA A 49 -19.02 2.50 -14.50
N VAL A 50 -17.80 2.07 -14.82
CA VAL A 50 -17.42 1.71 -16.20
C VAL A 50 -18.22 0.52 -16.71
N SER A 51 -18.60 -0.40 -15.83
CA SER A 51 -19.38 -1.59 -16.18
C SER A 51 -20.82 -1.26 -16.64
N PHE A 52 -21.31 -0.06 -16.32
CA PHE A 52 -22.65 0.43 -16.68
C PHE A 52 -22.64 1.54 -17.73
N ILE A 53 -21.48 2.01 -18.18
CA ILE A 53 -21.38 3.20 -19.05
C ILE A 53 -21.78 2.94 -20.52
N GLY A 54 -21.92 1.67 -20.91
CA GLY A 54 -22.39 1.28 -22.23
C GLY A 54 -21.41 1.68 -23.34
N CYS A 55 -21.90 2.43 -24.34
CA CYS A 55 -21.14 2.79 -25.54
C CYS A 55 -20.39 4.13 -25.44
N ASP A 56 -20.43 4.82 -24.29
CA ASP A 56 -19.69 6.07 -24.10
C ASP A 56 -18.21 5.82 -23.86
N ARG A 57 -17.43 5.94 -24.93
CA ARG A 57 -15.98 5.75 -24.91
C ARG A 57 -15.26 6.85 -24.12
N ALA A 58 -15.75 8.09 -24.17
CA ALA A 58 -15.09 9.21 -23.52
C ALA A 58 -15.24 9.09 -21.99
N GLY A 59 -16.44 8.79 -21.52
CA GLY A 59 -16.70 8.51 -20.11
C GLY A 59 -15.91 7.30 -19.60
N ALA A 60 -15.79 6.23 -20.40
CA ALA A 60 -15.05 5.03 -20.00
C ALA A 60 -13.56 5.34 -19.77
N VAL A 61 -12.93 6.08 -20.70
CA VAL A 61 -11.53 6.49 -20.59
C VAL A 61 -11.31 7.43 -19.41
N ALA A 62 -12.24 8.37 -19.16
CA ALA A 62 -12.16 9.29 -18.03
C ALA A 62 -12.21 8.53 -16.68
N LEU A 63 -13.17 7.62 -16.51
CA LEU A 63 -13.30 6.80 -15.29
C LEU A 63 -12.08 5.90 -15.06
N MET A 64 -11.57 5.25 -16.11
CA MET A 64 -10.36 4.42 -16.00
C MET A 64 -9.13 5.26 -15.66
N THR A 65 -9.05 6.50 -16.16
CA THR A 65 -7.98 7.44 -15.82
C THR A 65 -8.05 7.85 -14.35
N VAL A 66 -9.24 8.18 -13.84
CA VAL A 66 -9.46 8.54 -12.42
C VAL A 66 -9.17 7.33 -11.51
N GLY A 67 -9.63 6.14 -11.87
CA GLY A 67 -9.31 4.92 -11.14
C GLY A 67 -7.81 4.67 -11.08
N THR A 68 -7.11 4.74 -12.22
CA THR A 68 -5.65 4.54 -12.28
C THR A 68 -4.89 5.61 -11.48
N MET A 69 -5.36 6.85 -11.48
CA MET A 69 -4.79 7.93 -10.68
C MET A 69 -4.87 7.63 -9.18
N ALA A 70 -6.04 7.17 -8.71
CA ALA A 70 -6.26 6.86 -7.30
C ALA A 70 -5.39 5.70 -6.80
N ILE A 71 -5.06 4.73 -7.66
CA ILE A 71 -4.12 3.64 -7.35
C ILE A 71 -2.74 4.20 -6.92
N GLY A 72 -2.37 5.40 -7.36
CA GLY A 72 -1.15 6.10 -6.90
C GLY A 72 -1.07 6.35 -5.40
N GLY A 73 -2.20 6.30 -4.69
CA GLY A 73 -2.24 6.35 -3.22
C GLY A 73 -1.66 5.10 -2.54
N MET A 74 -1.48 3.98 -3.25
CA MET A 74 -0.88 2.76 -2.71
C MET A 74 0.53 2.99 -2.18
N PHE A 75 1.34 3.80 -2.87
CA PHE A 75 2.73 4.08 -2.49
C PHE A 75 2.81 4.74 -1.11
N SER A 76 1.90 5.66 -0.81
CA SER A 76 1.76 6.33 0.49
C SER A 76 0.92 5.55 1.51
N GLY A 77 0.22 4.50 1.10
CA GLY A 77 -0.64 3.67 1.95
C GLY A 77 0.08 2.44 2.47
N PHE A 78 -0.34 1.26 2.02
CA PHE A 78 0.17 -0.01 2.53
C PHE A 78 1.67 -0.24 2.24
N LEU A 79 2.21 0.29 1.14
CA LEU A 79 3.62 0.07 0.80
C LEU A 79 4.54 0.77 1.80
N SER A 80 4.21 2.02 2.16
CA SER A 80 4.89 2.73 3.22
C SER A 80 4.61 2.12 4.61
N ASN A 81 3.42 1.56 4.84
CA ASN A 81 3.12 0.86 6.10
C ASN A 81 4.06 -0.35 6.33
N HIS A 82 4.47 -1.05 5.27
CA HIS A 82 5.42 -2.15 5.37
C HIS A 82 6.82 -1.68 5.81
N ILE A 83 7.21 -0.47 5.41
CA ILE A 83 8.48 0.17 5.81
C ILE A 83 8.38 0.71 7.24
N ASP A 84 7.24 1.30 7.61
CA ASP A 84 7.00 1.88 8.93
C ASP A 84 6.91 0.82 10.05
N ILE A 85 6.49 -0.42 9.74
CA ILE A 85 6.37 -1.51 10.73
C ILE A 85 7.74 -2.09 11.16
N ALA A 86 8.83 -1.86 10.42
CA ALA A 86 10.14 -2.42 10.75
C ALA A 86 11.33 -1.44 10.55
N PRO A 87 11.42 -0.34 11.32
CA PRO A 87 12.53 0.61 11.21
C PRO A 87 13.85 0.15 11.88
N ASN A 88 13.81 -0.73 12.90
CA ASN A 88 15.00 -1.08 13.71
C ASN A 88 15.86 -2.26 13.19
N PHE A 89 15.47 -2.94 12.11
CA PHE A 89 16.25 -4.06 11.54
C PHE A 89 17.32 -3.63 10.52
N ALA A 90 17.70 -2.35 10.53
CA ALA A 90 18.79 -1.79 9.74
C ALA A 90 20.12 -1.66 10.53
N GLY A 91 20.16 -2.13 11.78
CA GLY A 91 21.35 -2.22 12.62
C GLY A 91 22.11 -3.53 12.44
N GLU A 92 23.43 -3.45 12.44
CA GLU A 92 24.43 -4.37 11.90
C GLU A 92 24.49 -5.80 12.49
N ASN A 93 23.77 -6.13 13.57
CA ASN A 93 24.11 -7.31 14.39
C ASN A 93 22.96 -8.21 14.88
N SER A 94 21.78 -8.21 14.25
CA SER A 94 20.74 -9.20 14.55
C SER A 94 20.44 -10.11 13.36
N CYS A 95 20.51 -11.42 13.64
CA CYS A 95 20.38 -12.56 12.73
C CYS A 95 19.43 -12.30 11.55
N LEU A 96 20.08 -12.07 10.41
CA LEU A 96 19.58 -11.85 9.06
C LEU A 96 18.76 -13.04 8.55
N VAL A 97 17.45 -13.11 8.80
CA VAL A 97 16.58 -13.91 7.91
C VAL A 97 15.11 -13.49 7.87
N THR A 98 14.59 -12.69 8.80
CA THR A 98 13.13 -12.58 8.90
C THR A 98 12.53 -11.44 8.07
N SER A 99 13.18 -10.26 7.96
CA SER A 99 12.60 -9.13 7.22
C SER A 99 12.70 -9.27 5.69
N ARG A 100 13.89 -9.65 5.17
CA ARG A 100 14.11 -9.84 3.71
C ARG A 100 13.34 -11.02 3.15
N THR A 101 13.18 -12.10 3.92
CA THR A 101 12.47 -13.30 3.47
C THR A 101 10.97 -13.06 3.38
N LEU A 102 10.37 -12.32 4.32
CA LEU A 102 8.95 -11.96 4.25
C LEU A 102 8.65 -11.02 3.08
N ILE A 103 9.51 -10.05 2.80
CA ILE A 103 9.40 -9.17 1.61
C ILE A 103 9.56 -9.99 0.32
N GLY A 104 10.50 -10.94 0.29
CA GLY A 104 10.70 -11.84 -0.85
C GLY A 104 9.50 -12.77 -1.11
N ILE A 105 8.94 -13.36 -0.07
CA ILE A 105 7.75 -14.22 -0.15
C ILE A 105 6.54 -13.42 -0.62
N THR A 106 6.30 -12.24 -0.04
CA THR A 106 5.17 -11.38 -0.45
C THR A 106 5.32 -10.90 -1.90
N ASN A 107 6.53 -10.56 -2.34
CA ASN A 107 6.79 -10.22 -3.74
C ASN A 107 6.52 -11.41 -4.68
N THR A 108 6.98 -12.60 -4.31
CA THR A 108 6.75 -13.82 -5.10
C THR A 108 5.25 -14.13 -5.21
N LEU A 109 4.51 -14.08 -4.10
CA LEU A 109 3.05 -14.23 -4.12
C LEU A 109 2.36 -13.13 -4.93
N ALA A 110 2.89 -11.91 -4.93
CA ALA A 110 2.37 -10.80 -5.73
C ALA A 110 2.58 -10.99 -7.25
N THR A 111 3.50 -11.84 -7.69
CA THR A 111 3.66 -12.17 -9.12
C THR A 111 2.58 -13.12 -9.65
N ILE A 112 1.92 -13.91 -8.79
CA ILE A 112 0.91 -14.89 -9.20
C ILE A 112 -0.28 -14.23 -9.92
N PRO A 113 -0.92 -13.18 -9.36
CA PRO A 113 -1.96 -12.45 -10.08
C PRO A 113 -1.52 -11.91 -11.44
N GLY A 114 -0.22 -11.62 -11.61
CA GLY A 114 0.35 -11.05 -12.82
C GLY A 114 0.16 -11.92 -14.06
N PHE A 115 0.13 -13.24 -13.92
CA PHE A 115 -0.15 -14.16 -15.04
C PHE A 115 -1.56 -14.77 -15.00
N VAL A 116 -2.16 -14.91 -13.81
CA VAL A 116 -3.51 -15.49 -13.67
C VAL A 116 -4.59 -14.56 -14.24
N VAL A 117 -4.48 -13.24 -14.00
CA VAL A 117 -5.50 -12.27 -14.45
C VAL A 117 -5.62 -12.22 -15.98
N PRO A 118 -4.52 -12.11 -16.77
CA PRO A 118 -4.61 -12.16 -18.23
C PRO A 118 -5.19 -13.48 -18.77
N LEU A 119 -4.90 -14.61 -18.14
CA LEU A 119 -5.48 -15.92 -18.53
C LEU A 119 -6.99 -15.95 -18.30
N PHE A 120 -7.45 -15.47 -17.14
CA PHE A 120 -8.87 -15.38 -16.82
C PHE A 120 -9.63 -14.46 -17.79
N VAL A 121 -9.09 -13.25 -18.05
CA VAL A 121 -9.69 -12.30 -19.01
C VAL A 121 -9.68 -12.86 -20.43
N GLY A 122 -8.60 -13.53 -20.82
CA GLY A 122 -8.49 -14.18 -22.12
C GLY A 122 -9.54 -15.27 -22.31
N TYR A 123 -9.75 -16.11 -21.29
CA TYR A 123 -10.79 -17.14 -21.31
C TYR A 123 -12.19 -16.55 -21.40
N MET A 124 -12.51 -15.55 -20.57
CA MET A 124 -13.83 -14.91 -20.54
C MET A 124 -14.18 -14.17 -21.83
N THR A 125 -13.17 -13.71 -22.56
CA THR A 125 -13.37 -12.92 -23.79
C THR A 125 -13.11 -13.71 -25.08
N HIS A 126 -12.79 -15.01 -24.97
CA HIS A 126 -12.53 -15.87 -26.12
C HIS A 126 -13.79 -16.03 -26.99
N ASN A 127 -13.71 -15.61 -28.26
CA ASN A 127 -14.80 -15.60 -29.25
C ASN A 127 -16.07 -14.79 -28.87
N ASN A 128 -16.09 -14.08 -27.73
CA ASN A 128 -17.26 -13.37 -27.22
C ASN A 128 -16.88 -12.03 -26.55
N GLN A 129 -16.30 -11.11 -27.32
CA GLN A 129 -15.93 -9.74 -26.90
C GLN A 129 -17.16 -8.82 -26.72
N THR A 130 -18.12 -9.25 -25.92
CA THR A 130 -19.37 -8.52 -25.69
C THR A 130 -19.27 -7.65 -24.44
N ILE A 131 -20.04 -6.56 -24.40
CA ILE A 131 -20.14 -5.67 -23.23
C ILE A 131 -20.58 -6.45 -21.97
N ALA A 132 -21.42 -7.48 -22.13
CA ALA A 132 -21.87 -8.33 -21.05
C ALA A 132 -20.71 -9.12 -20.39
N GLN A 133 -19.80 -9.68 -21.18
CA GLN A 133 -18.63 -10.40 -20.65
C GLN A 133 -17.67 -9.44 -19.92
N TRP A 134 -17.40 -8.27 -20.50
CA TRP A 134 -16.58 -7.23 -19.85
C TRP A 134 -17.19 -6.73 -18.54
N ARG A 135 -18.52 -6.63 -18.46
CA ARG A 135 -19.22 -6.31 -17.22
C ARG A 135 -19.00 -7.36 -16.14
N ILE A 136 -19.04 -8.66 -16.47
CA ILE A 136 -18.73 -9.74 -15.51
C ILE A 136 -17.29 -9.61 -15.02
N ILE A 137 -16.34 -9.34 -15.91
CA ILE A 137 -14.92 -9.15 -15.56
C ILE A 137 -14.76 -7.96 -14.60
N PHE A 138 -15.30 -6.79 -14.93
CA PHE A 138 -15.18 -5.60 -14.09
C PHE A 138 -15.86 -5.76 -12.72
N LEU A 139 -17.03 -6.42 -12.67
CA LEU A 139 -17.70 -6.71 -11.40
C LEU A 139 -16.92 -7.72 -10.55
N THR A 140 -16.31 -8.73 -11.18
CA THR A 140 -15.43 -9.68 -10.48
C THR A 140 -14.21 -8.96 -9.89
N MET A 141 -13.58 -8.06 -10.66
CA MET A 141 -12.48 -7.23 -10.15
C MET A 141 -12.94 -6.34 -8.99
N ALA A 142 -14.11 -5.69 -9.10
CA ALA A 142 -14.66 -4.88 -8.02
C ALA A 142 -14.91 -5.69 -6.74
N ALA A 143 -15.42 -6.93 -6.85
CA ALA A 143 -15.59 -7.83 -5.72
C ALA A 143 -14.25 -8.16 -5.04
N LEU A 144 -13.19 -8.40 -5.83
CA LEU A 144 -11.84 -8.62 -5.29
C LEU A 144 -11.28 -7.37 -4.59
N TYR A 145 -11.53 -6.17 -5.12
CA TYR A 145 -11.16 -4.91 -4.47
C TYR A 145 -11.86 -4.75 -3.10
N VAL A 146 -13.17 -5.03 -3.02
CA VAL A 146 -13.93 -4.96 -1.77
C VAL A 146 -13.45 -6.01 -0.78
N LEU A 147 -13.22 -7.25 -1.22
CA LEU A 147 -12.71 -8.32 -0.37
C LEU A 147 -11.32 -7.99 0.18
N GLY A 148 -10.41 -7.54 -0.69
CA GLY A 148 -9.07 -7.13 -0.29
C GLY A 148 -9.09 -5.95 0.69
N PHE A 149 -9.96 -4.97 0.46
CA PHE A 149 -10.15 -3.86 1.39
C PHE A 149 -10.74 -4.31 2.73
N ALA A 150 -11.71 -5.22 2.73
CA ALA A 150 -12.30 -5.79 3.94
C ALA A 150 -11.25 -6.54 4.77
N VAL A 151 -10.44 -7.39 4.13
CA VAL A 151 -9.34 -8.09 4.81
C VAL A 151 -8.31 -7.08 5.35
N TYR A 152 -7.91 -6.08 4.56
CA TYR A 152 -6.97 -5.07 5.01
C TYR A 152 -7.50 -4.21 6.16
N THR A 153 -8.79 -3.88 6.18
CA THR A 153 -9.40 -3.09 7.25
C THR A 153 -9.58 -3.88 8.54
N LEU A 154 -9.89 -5.18 8.44
CA LEU A 154 -10.05 -6.07 9.59
C LEU A 154 -8.72 -6.49 10.22
N PHE A 155 -7.69 -6.78 9.41
CA PHE A 155 -6.41 -7.32 9.89
C PHE A 155 -5.26 -6.31 9.85
N GLY A 156 -5.39 -5.20 9.13
CA GLY A 156 -4.34 -4.20 9.00
C GLY A 156 -4.20 -3.33 10.24
N SER A 157 -3.04 -3.41 10.89
CA SER A 157 -2.56 -2.41 11.85
C SER A 157 -1.44 -1.57 11.23
N GLY A 158 -1.34 -0.32 11.67
CA GLY A 158 -0.22 0.59 11.37
C GLY A 158 0.55 0.99 12.63
N GLU A 159 0.31 0.27 13.73
CA GLU A 159 1.07 0.38 14.97
C GLU A 159 2.28 -0.55 14.92
N GLU A 160 3.38 -0.05 15.48
CA GLU A 160 4.60 -0.80 15.75
C GLU A 160 4.24 -2.02 16.61
N GLN A 161 4.58 -3.20 16.13
CA GLN A 161 4.19 -4.44 16.77
C GLN A 161 5.16 -4.78 17.91
N SER A 162 4.64 -5.33 19.01
CA SER A 162 5.38 -5.51 20.27
C SER A 162 6.63 -6.41 20.18
N TRP A 163 6.80 -7.20 19.12
CA TRP A 163 8.06 -7.91 18.90
C TRP A 163 9.22 -6.96 18.54
N ASN A 164 8.94 -5.68 18.28
CA ASN A 164 9.94 -4.64 17.98
C ASN A 164 10.55 -4.00 19.25
N GLU A 165 10.09 -4.37 20.45
CA GLU A 165 10.76 -3.97 21.69
C GLU A 165 12.01 -4.83 21.88
N THR A 166 13.18 -4.28 21.55
CA THR A 166 14.45 -4.77 22.10
C THR A 166 14.38 -4.56 23.61
N SER A 167 14.25 -5.65 24.36
CA SER A 167 14.50 -5.68 25.81
C SER A 167 15.77 -4.87 26.09
N GLU A 168 15.62 -3.71 26.73
CA GLU A 168 16.75 -3.00 27.34
C GLU A 168 17.35 -3.95 28.38
N ALA A 169 18.47 -4.57 28.04
CA ALA A 169 19.36 -5.09 29.07
C ALA A 169 19.99 -3.85 29.75
N PRO A 170 19.86 -3.69 31.07
CA PRO A 170 20.34 -2.50 31.75
C PRO A 170 21.86 -2.41 31.61
N ALA A 171 22.33 -1.34 30.97
CA ALA A 171 23.75 -0.98 31.03
C ALA A 171 24.04 -0.57 32.48
N GLU A 172 24.88 -1.38 33.14
CA GLU A 172 25.42 -1.11 34.47
C GLU A 172 25.93 0.33 34.57
N GLU A 173 25.42 1.07 35.56
CA GLU A 173 26.12 2.20 36.15
C GLU A 173 27.50 1.72 36.60
N THR A 174 28.56 2.24 35.99
CA THR A 174 29.88 2.27 36.63
C THR A 174 30.26 3.72 36.83
N ASP A 175 30.22 4.10 38.10
CA ASP A 175 30.47 5.40 38.66
C ASP A 175 31.87 5.98 38.38
N ALA A 176 31.89 7.31 38.38
CA ALA A 176 32.86 8.19 39.03
C ALA A 176 34.33 8.26 38.52
N GLU A 177 34.60 9.41 37.88
CA GLU A 177 35.50 10.45 38.40
C GLU A 177 37.02 10.19 38.43
N THR A 178 37.77 11.05 37.71
CA THR A 178 38.76 12.01 38.26
C THR A 178 40.05 12.11 37.40
N THR A 179 40.28 13.32 36.87
CA THR A 179 41.59 13.99 36.60
C THR A 179 42.52 13.46 35.49
N GLN A 180 43.33 14.22 34.74
CA GLN A 180 43.63 15.66 34.58
C GLN A 180 44.80 15.77 33.58
N ASN A 181 44.69 16.67 32.60
CA ASN A 181 45.76 17.43 31.89
C ASN A 181 47.02 16.74 31.27
N THR A 182 47.03 16.73 29.92
CA THR A 182 48.05 17.29 28.96
C THR A 182 49.55 16.81 28.98
N PRO A 183 50.42 17.19 28.01
CA PRO A 183 51.08 16.26 27.06
C PRO A 183 52.63 16.19 27.14
N MET A 184 53.22 15.06 26.74
CA MET A 184 54.30 14.87 25.73
C MET A 184 54.74 13.41 25.72
#